data_AF-Q72HE2-F1
#
_entry.id   AF-Q72HE2-F1
#
_cell.length_a   1.000
_cell.length_b   1.000
_cell.length_c   1.000
_cell.angle_alpha   90.00
_cell.angle_beta   90.00
_cell.angle_gamma   90.00
#
_symmetry.space_group_name_H-M   'P 1'
#
loop_
_entity.id
_entity.type
_entity.pdbx_description
1 polymer ?
#
loop_
_entity_poly.entity_id
_entity_poly.type
_entity_poly.pdbx_seq_one_letter_code
_entity_poly.pdbx_strand_id
1 'polypeptide(L)' 'MAKGGHRLYTHPDGRIVVVPFHIGELPKGTFKRILRDAGLTEEEFHNL' A
#
# COMPACT_ATOMS: atom_id res chain seq x y z
N MET A 1 13.78 -7.67 -1.65
CA MET A 1 14.76 -6.58 -1.45
C MET A 1 14.02 -5.33 -0.99
N ALA A 2 14.18 -4.92 0.27
CA ALA A 2 13.70 -3.62 0.74
C ALA A 2 14.86 -2.63 0.67
N LYS A 3 15.11 -2.04 -0.51
CA LYS A 3 16.09 -0.96 -0.66
C LYS A 3 15.37 0.37 -0.45
N GLY A 4 15.92 1.26 0.39
CA GLY A 4 15.38 2.61 0.59
C GLY A 4 14.09 2.69 1.40
N GLY A 5 13.86 1.73 2.32
CA GLY A 5 12.71 1.77 3.23
C GLY A 5 11.36 1.60 2.56
N HIS A 6 11.30 0.98 1.38
CA HIS A 6 10.04 0.58 0.74
C HIS A 6 9.94 -0.94 0.72
N ARG A 7 8.70 -1.46 0.77
CA ARG A 7 8.41 -2.88 0.55
C ARG A 7 7.43 -3.02 -0.60
N LEU A 8 7.66 -4.06 -1.41
CA LEU A 8 6.79 -4.45 -2.51
C LEU A 8 6.03 -5.70 -2.08
N TYR A 9 4.71 -5.68 -2.29
CA TYR A 9 3.78 -6.76 -2.02
C TYR A 9 3.11 -7.18 -3.32
N THR A 10 2.88 -8.48 -3.47
CA THR A 10 2.25 -9.09 -4.65
C THR A 10 1.07 -9.93 -4.21
N HIS A 11 -0.04 -9.84 -4.93
CA HIS A 11 -1.22 -10.68 -4.70
C HIS A 11 -1.33 -11.75 -5.82
N PRO A 12 -1.87 -12.96 -5.53
CA PRO A 12 -2.02 -14.02 -6.54
C PRO A 12 -2.80 -13.65 -7.81
N ASP A 13 -3.70 -12.67 -7.73
CA ASP A 13 -4.44 -12.14 -8.90
C ASP A 13 -3.65 -11.17 -9.78
N GLY A 14 -2.38 -10.90 -9.43
CA GLY A 14 -1.50 -10.03 -10.19
C GLY A 14 -1.40 -8.59 -9.68
N ARG A 15 -2.14 -8.18 -8.65
CA ARG A 15 -1.95 -6.86 -8.02
C ARG A 15 -0.54 -6.74 -7.41
N ILE A 16 0.06 -5.56 -7.54
CA ILE A 16 1.35 -5.21 -6.95
C ILE A 16 1.22 -3.89 -6.21
N VAL A 17 1.69 -3.84 -4.97
CA VAL A 17 1.58 -2.67 -4.10
C VAL A 17 2.94 -2.32 -3.52
N VAL A 18 3.31 -1.04 -3.55
CA VAL A 18 4.54 -0.54 -2.92
C VAL A 18 4.19 0.36 -1.74
N VAL A 19 4.72 0.02 -0.57
CA VAL A 19 4.46 0.72 0.69
C VAL A 19 5.77 1.29 1.25
N PRO A 20 5.84 2.60 1.54
CA PRO A 20 6.96 3.19 2.27
C PRO A 20 6.88 2.84 3.77
N PHE A 21 8.02 2.48 4.35
CA PHE A 21 8.23 2.10 5.76
C PHE A 21 9.22 3.02 6.47
N HIS A 22 9.84 3.95 5.77
CA HIS A 22 10.74 4.96 6.37
C HIS A 22 9.99 6.22 6.83
N ILE A 23 8.65 6.23 6.75
CA ILE A 23 7.79 7.31 7.24
C ILE A 23 6.83 6.76 8.29
N GLY A 24 6.51 7.57 9.30
CA GLY A 24 5.59 7.18 10.37
C GLY A 24 4.13 7.19 9.90
N GLU A 25 3.66 8.35 9.43
CA GLU A 25 2.31 8.52 8.90
C GLU A 25 2.34 8.68 7.38
N LEU A 26 1.40 8.02 6.68
CA LEU A 26 1.27 8.13 5.24
C LEU A 26 0.59 9.46 4.86
N PRO A 27 1.16 10.25 3.92
CA PRO A 27 0.40 11.32 3.29
C PRO A 27 -0.89 10.77 2.66
N LYS A 28 -1.99 11.54 2.75
CA LYS A 28 -3.31 11.14 2.22
C LYS A 28 -3.26 10.61 0.79
N GLY A 29 -2.50 11.26 -0.10
CA GLY A 29 -2.34 10.81 -1.49
C GLY A 29 -1.64 9.46 -1.62
N THR A 30 -0.62 9.22 -0.79
CA THR A 30 0.10 7.94 -0.72
C THR A 30 -0.81 6.82 -0.23
N PHE A 31 -1.59 7.09 0.82
CA PHE A 31 -2.58 6.15 1.32
C PHE A 31 -3.62 5.78 0.26
N LYS A 32 -4.26 6.78 -0.37
CA LYS A 32 -5.23 6.56 -1.46
C LYS A 32 -4.63 5.81 -2.65
N ARG A 33 -3.36 6.07 -3.00
CA ARG A 33 -2.65 5.32 -4.05
C ARG A 33 -2.49 3.85 -3.67
N ILE A 34 -2.06 3.57 -2.45
CA ILE A 34 -1.89 2.20 -1.94
C ILE A 34 -3.22 1.44 -2.02
N LEU A 35 -4.33 2.04 -1.57
CA LEU A 35 -5.65 1.43 -1.65
C LEU A 35 -6.06 1.13 -3.09
N ARG A 36 -5.88 2.08 -4.00
CA ARG A 36 -6.16 1.89 -5.42
C ARG A 36 -5.35 0.74 -6.02
N ASP A 37 -4.04 0.72 -5.78
CA ASP A 37 -3.14 -0.32 -6.31
C ASP A 37 -3.44 -1.69 -5.67
N ALA A 38 -3.89 -1.67 -4.41
CA ALA A 38 -4.39 -2.84 -3.69
C ALA A 38 -5.82 -3.22 -4.08
N GLY A 39 -6.53 -2.47 -4.93
CA GLY A 39 -7.93 -2.74 -5.27
C GLY A 39 -8.88 -2.75 -4.08
N LEU A 40 -8.66 -1.87 -3.09
CA LEU A 40 -9.47 -1.72 -1.88
C LEU A 40 -10.14 -0.35 -1.82
N THR A 41 -11.32 -0.32 -1.22
CA THR A 41 -11.97 0.88 -0.72
C THR A 41 -11.45 1.25 0.68
N GLU A 42 -11.71 2.48 1.14
CA GLU A 42 -11.38 2.87 2.52
C GLU A 42 -12.18 2.08 3.55
N GLU A 43 -13.46 1.79 3.26
CA GLU A 43 -14.31 0.99 4.14
C GLU A 43 -13.77 -0.42 4.32
N GLU A 44 -13.44 -1.11 3.22
CA GLU A 44 -12.83 -2.43 3.28
C GLU A 44 -11.53 -2.40 4.09
N PHE A 45 -10.67 -1.40 3.88
CA PHE A 45 -9.44 -1.24 4.64
C PHE A 45 -9.68 -1.04 6.15
N HIS A 46 -10.68 -0.23 6.52
CA HIS A 46 -11.01 0.01 7.92
C HIS A 46 -11.70 -1.17 8.60
N ASN A 47 -12.21 -2.12 7.82
CA ASN A 47 -12.83 -3.35 8.28
C ASN A 47 -11.90 -4.58 8.21
N LEU A 48 -10.61 -4.39 7.89
CA LEU A 48 -9.59 -5.44 7.92
C LEU A 48 -9.19 -5.86 9.34
#